data_AF-A0A0G4J200-F1
#
_entry.id   AF-A0A0G4J200-F1
#
_cell.length_a   1.000
_cell.length_b   1.000
_cell.length_c   1.000
_cell.angle_alpha   90.00
_cell.angle_beta   90.00
_cell.angle_gamma   90.00
#
_symmetry.space_group_name_H-M   'P 1'
#
loop_
_entity.id
_entity.type
_entity.pdbx_description
1 polymer ?
#
loop_
_entity_poly.entity_id
_entity_poly.type
_entity_poly.pdbx_seq_one_letter_code
_entity_poly.pdbx_strand_id
1 'polypeptide(L)'
;MDLVARLLITLIVVAFAAMSARIVMRTIQRRNRLIAVEREYATLRQQRDDIQFHIDWALSSNDKNEVNRLLIERNNLDKRLEGVQQKYARIQEMGAFTPKKLL
;
A
#
# COMPACT_ATOMS: atom_id res chain seq x y z
N MET A 1 3.57 -39.43 -34.11
CA MET A 1 3.89 -38.60 -32.92
C MET A 1 3.85 -39.53 -31.71
N ASP A 2 5.04 -39.84 -31.17
CA ASP A 2 5.23 -40.77 -30.06
C ASP A 2 4.51 -40.28 -28.79
N LEU A 3 3.95 -41.21 -28.00
CA LEU A 3 3.14 -40.91 -26.81
C LEU A 3 3.94 -40.09 -25.78
N VAL A 4 5.25 -40.37 -25.71
CA VAL A 4 6.22 -39.67 -24.87
C VAL A 4 6.37 -38.20 -25.26
N ALA A 5 6.43 -37.90 -26.56
CA ALA A 5 6.56 -36.53 -27.06
C ALA A 5 5.31 -35.70 -26.74
N ARG A 6 4.12 -36.30 -26.80
CA ARG A 6 2.87 -35.63 -26.40
C ARG A 6 2.87 -35.30 -24.90
N LEU A 7 3.26 -36.25 -24.04
CA LEU A 7 3.35 -36.03 -22.59
C LEU A 7 4.30 -34.90 -22.23
N LEU A 8 5.47 -34.82 -22.87
CA LEU A 8 6.44 -33.75 -22.65
C LEU A 8 5.90 -32.37 -23.03
N ILE A 9 5.21 -32.26 -24.17
CA ILE A 9 4.60 -30.99 -24.61
C ILE A 9 3.54 -30.54 -23.59
N THR A 10 2.66 -31.44 -23.14
CA THR A 10 1.63 -31.10 -22.15
C THR A 10 2.25 -30.62 -20.84
N LEU A 11 3.33 -31.25 -20.39
CA LEU A 11 4.02 -30.91 -19.15
C LEU A 11 4.68 -29.52 -19.22
N ILE A 12 5.26 -29.17 -20.38
CA ILE A 12 5.81 -27.82 -20.64
C ILE A 12 4.71 -26.77 -20.60
N VAL A 13 3.56 -27.03 -21.24
CA VAL A 13 2.42 -26.09 -21.26
C VAL A 13 1.87 -25.86 -19.85
N VAL A 14 1.71 -26.93 -19.06
CA VAL A 14 1.24 -26.83 -17.67
C VAL A 14 2.24 -26.07 -16.80
N ALA A 15 3.54 -26.32 -16.97
CA ALA A 15 4.59 -25.59 -16.24
C ALA A 15 4.58 -24.08 -16.57
N PHE A 16 4.41 -23.73 -17.85
CA PHE A 16 4.28 -22.34 -18.29
C PHE A 16 3.02 -21.68 -17.74
N ALA A 17 1.87 -22.36 -17.80
CA ALA A 17 0.61 -21.88 -17.24
C ALA A 17 0.74 -21.63 -15.73
N ALA A 18 1.32 -22.56 -14.98
CA ALA A 18 1.56 -22.40 -13.54
C ALA A 18 2.49 -21.22 -13.23
N MET A 19 3.54 -21.01 -14.04
CA MET A 19 4.44 -19.87 -13.88
C MET A 19 3.74 -18.53 -14.15
N SER A 20 2.96 -18.44 -15.23
CA SER A 20 2.17 -17.23 -15.54
C SER A 20 1.12 -16.93 -14.45
N ALA A 21 0.42 -17.94 -13.95
CA ALA A 21 -0.56 -17.78 -12.87
C ALA A 21 0.09 -17.22 -11.59
N ARG A 22 1.29 -17.69 -11.23
CA ARG A 22 2.04 -17.15 -10.08
C ARG A 22 2.42 -15.68 -10.27
N ILE A 23 2.81 -15.27 -11.46
CA ILE A 23 3.14 -13.86 -11.76
C ILE A 23 1.89 -12.97 -11.62
N VAL A 24 0.77 -13.39 -12.21
CA VAL A 24 -0.51 -12.66 -12.12
C VAL A 24 -0.95 -12.53 -10.66
N MET A 25 -0.89 -13.62 -9.90
CA MET A 25 -1.29 -13.63 -8.48
C MET A 25 -0.44 -12.66 -7.63
N ARG A 26 0.88 -12.63 -7.83
CA ARG A 26 1.77 -11.66 -7.15
C ARG A 26 1.41 -10.22 -7.50
N THR A 27 1.12 -9.93 -8.76
CA THR A 27 0.73 -8.59 -9.21
C THR A 27 -0.60 -8.14 -8.60
N ILE A 28 -1.61 -9.02 -8.56
CA ILE A 28 -2.90 -8.71 -7.96
C ILE A 28 -2.76 -8.47 -6.46
N GLN A 29 -2.03 -9.33 -5.74
CA GLN A 29 -1.77 -9.15 -4.31
C GLN A 29 -1.09 -7.81 -4.02
N ARG A 30 -0.11 -7.41 -4.85
CA ARG A 30 0.57 -6.11 -4.71
C ARG A 30 -0.41 -4.95 -4.92
N ARG A 31 -1.23 -4.99 -5.97
CA ARG A 31 -2.26 -3.96 -6.23
C ARG A 31 -3.23 -3.85 -5.06
N ASN A 32 -3.72 -4.96 -4.54
CA ASN A 32 -4.65 -4.96 -3.41
C ASN A 32 -3.99 -4.35 -2.15
N ARG A 33 -2.72 -4.65 -1.90
CA ARG A 33 -1.96 -4.04 -0.80
C ARG A 33 -1.75 -2.53 -1.00
N LEU A 34 -1.45 -2.08 -2.22
CA LEU A 34 -1.33 -0.64 -2.52
C LEU A 34 -2.65 0.09 -2.31
N ILE A 35 -3.75 -0.45 -2.84
CA ILE A 35 -5.10 0.13 -2.67
C ILE A 35 -5.47 0.21 -1.18
N ALA A 36 -5.15 -0.82 -0.40
CA ALA A 36 -5.41 -0.81 1.04
C ALA A 36 -4.64 0.31 1.75
N VAL A 37 -3.36 0.49 1.42
CA VAL A 37 -2.51 1.56 1.98
C VAL A 37 -2.96 2.94 1.53
N GLU A 38 -3.36 3.11 0.26
CA GLU A 38 -3.91 4.36 -0.27
C GLU A 38 -5.22 4.74 0.43
N ARG A 39 -6.10 3.76 0.70
CA ARG A 39 -7.32 3.98 1.50
C ARG A 39 -6.99 4.36 2.94
N GLU A 40 -6.04 3.68 3.57
CA GLU A 40 -5.57 4.02 4.93
C GLU A 40 -5.06 5.47 4.97
N TYR A 41 -4.24 5.86 3.98
CA TYR A 41 -3.71 7.22 3.85
C TYR A 41 -4.83 8.27 3.67
N ALA A 42 -5.78 8.01 2.77
CA ALA A 42 -6.90 8.92 2.52
C ALA A 42 -7.74 9.16 3.78
N THR A 43 -8.06 8.09 4.52
CA THR A 43 -8.81 8.18 5.78
C THR A 43 -8.06 9.00 6.82
N LEU A 44 -6.76 8.74 7.02
CA LEU A 44 -5.95 9.49 7.99
C LEU A 44 -5.82 10.97 7.60
N ARG A 45 -5.70 11.26 6.30
CA ARG A 45 -5.66 12.63 5.80
C ARG A 45 -6.97 13.36 6.08
N GLN A 46 -8.10 12.72 5.83
CA GLN A 46 -9.41 13.30 6.15
C GLN A 46 -9.53 13.58 7.65
N GLN A 47 -9.16 12.63 8.51
CA GLN A 47 -9.16 12.83 9.97
C GLN A 47 -8.29 14.00 10.40
N ARG A 48 -7.12 14.18 9.78
CA ARG A 48 -6.22 15.30 10.08
C ARG A 48 -6.86 16.64 9.68
N ASP A 49 -7.50 16.68 8.52
CA ASP A 49 -8.16 17.90 8.02
C ASP A 49 -9.38 18.24 8.92
N ASP A 50 -10.11 17.24 9.41
CA ASP A 50 -11.19 17.41 10.40
C ASP A 50 -10.67 17.95 11.74
N ILE A 51 -9.56 17.40 12.26
CA ILE A 51 -8.92 17.91 13.49
C ILE A 51 -8.45 19.34 13.29
N GLN A 52 -7.89 19.69 12.13
CA GLN A 52 -7.48 21.06 11.84
C GLN A 52 -8.67 22.03 11.93
N PHE A 53 -9.80 21.65 11.35
CA PHE A 53 -11.03 22.44 11.47
C PHE A 53 -11.45 22.62 12.93
N HIS A 54 -11.35 21.58 13.77
CA HIS A 54 -11.69 21.69 15.20
C HIS A 54 -10.69 22.56 15.98
N ILE A 55 -9.41 22.54 15.61
CA ILE A 55 -8.39 23.43 16.19
C ILE A 55 -8.74 24.89 15.88
N ASP A 56 -9.07 25.19 14.63
CA ASP A 56 -9.42 26.55 14.19
C ASP A 56 -10.67 27.05 14.93
N TRP A 57 -11.65 26.17 15.13
CA TRP A 57 -12.84 26.47 15.92
C TRP A 57 -12.53 26.70 17.40
N ALA A 58 -11.72 25.85 18.03
CA ALA A 58 -11.32 26.01 19.43
C ALA A 58 -10.50 27.29 19.67
N LEU A 59 -9.65 27.65 18.70
CA LEU A 59 -8.94 28.94 18.68
C LEU A 59 -9.90 30.12 18.62
N SER A 60 -10.94 30.04 17.78
CA SER A 60 -11.97 31.09 17.69
C SER A 60 -12.76 31.28 18.99
N SER A 61 -12.88 30.21 19.78
CA SER A 61 -13.55 30.21 21.09
C SER A 61 -12.59 30.49 22.26
N ASN A 62 -11.30 30.72 21.98
CA ASN A 62 -10.23 30.92 22.96
C ASN A 62 -10.07 29.76 23.98
N ASP A 63 -10.45 28.55 23.60
CA ASP A 63 -10.31 27.34 24.43
C ASP A 63 -8.92 26.72 24.23
N LYS A 64 -7.95 27.21 25.01
CA LYS A 64 -6.55 26.76 24.92
C LYS A 64 -6.33 25.31 25.34
N ASN A 65 -7.18 24.78 26.22
CA ASN A 65 -7.04 23.38 26.67
C ASN A 65 -7.44 22.43 25.55
N GLU A 66 -8.54 22.73 24.86
CA GLU A 66 -9.00 21.94 23.74
C GLU A 66 -8.04 22.02 22.55
N VAL A 67 -7.49 23.20 22.25
CA VAL A 67 -6.44 23.36 21.23
C VAL A 67 -5.24 22.47 21.51
N ASN A 68 -4.73 22.46 22.76
CA ASN A 68 -3.58 21.63 23.11
C ASN A 68 -3.87 20.13 22.98
N ARG A 69 -5.08 19.69 23.38
CA ARG A 69 -5.53 18.31 23.22
C ARG A 69 -5.56 17.90 21.74
N LEU A 70 -6.16 18.72 20.89
CA LEU A 70 -6.29 18.48 19.46
C LEU A 70 -4.93 18.52 18.73
N LEU A 71 -3.99 19.36 19.16
CA LEU A 71 -2.63 19.40 18.61
C LEU A 71 -1.86 18.09 18.88
N ILE A 72 -2.02 17.51 20.07
CA ILE A 72 -1.44 16.19 20.39
C ILE A 72 -2.06 15.11 19.49
N GLU A 73 -3.37 15.14 19.32
CA GLU A 73 -4.08 14.20 18.47
C GLU A 73 -3.66 14.31 17.00
N ARG A 74 -3.54 15.54 16.48
CA ARG A 74 -3.01 15.81 15.14
C ARG A 74 -1.59 15.27 14.97
N ASN A 75 -0.69 15.49 15.92
CA ASN A 75 0.67 14.98 15.87
C ASN A 75 0.72 13.44 15.84
N ASN A 76 -0.18 12.78 16.57
CA ASN A 76 -0.33 11.32 16.50
C ASN A 76 -0.82 10.84 15.13
N LEU A 77 -1.73 11.58 14.48
CA LEU A 77 -2.14 11.29 13.10
C LEU A 77 -1.00 11.50 12.11
N ASP A 78 -0.21 12.56 12.26
CA ASP A 78 0.94 12.84 11.39
C ASP A 78 1.98 11.71 11.46
N LYS A 79 2.29 11.19 12.66
CA LYS A 79 3.14 9.98 12.81
C LYS A 79 2.56 8.75 12.13
N ARG A 80 1.24 8.55 12.20
CA ARG A 80 0.56 7.43 11.52
C ARG A 80 0.63 7.60 10.00
N LEU A 81 0.46 8.82 9.48
CA LEU A 81 0.60 9.14 8.07
C LEU A 81 2.01 8.84 7.56
N GLU A 82 3.06 9.21 8.31
CA GLU A 82 4.44 8.85 7.99
C GLU A 82 4.63 7.32 7.92
N GLY A 83 4.07 6.59 8.89
CA GLY A 83 4.10 5.12 8.88
C GLY A 83 3.42 4.52 7.65
N VAL A 84 2.29 5.07 7.21
CA VAL A 84 1.58 4.64 5.99
C VAL A 84 2.36 4.98 4.73
N GLN A 85 3.01 6.15 4.67
CA GLN A 85 3.90 6.51 3.57
C GLN A 85 5.10 5.56 3.45
N GLN A 86 5.70 5.17 4.57
CA GLN A 86 6.77 4.17 4.59
C GLN A 86 6.28 2.79 4.12
N LYS A 87 5.07 2.36 4.53
CA LYS A 87 4.45 1.12 4.02
C LYS A 87 4.26 1.18 2.50
N TYR A 88 3.78 2.31 1.98
CA TYR A 88 3.59 2.52 0.55
C TYR A 88 4.90 2.40 -0.22
N ALA A 89 5.94 3.12 0.22
CA ALA A 89 7.28 3.07 -0.37
C ALA A 89 7.83 1.64 -0.39
N ARG A 90 7.70 0.90 0.71
CA ARG A 90 8.13 -0.51 0.80
C ARG A 90 7.40 -1.42 -0.21
N ILE A 91 6.10 -1.25 -0.41
CA ILE A 91 5.33 -2.04 -1.38
C ILE A 91 5.70 -1.65 -2.82
N GLN A 92 6.05 -0.39 -3.07
CA GLN A 92 6.60 0.06 -4.36
C GLN A 92 7.97 -0.58 -4.62
N GLU A 93 8.92 -0.49 -3.68
CA GLU A 93 10.26 -1.06 -3.81
C GLU A 93 10.24 -2.58 -4.07
N MET A 94 9.37 -3.31 -3.36
CA MET A 94 9.23 -4.77 -3.53
C MET A 94 8.85 -5.22 -4.94
N GLY A 95 8.28 -4.35 -5.77
CA GLY A 95 8.01 -4.68 -7.18
C GLY A 95 8.83 -3.88 -8.17
N ALA A 96 9.86 -3.15 -7.72
CA ALA A 96 10.93 -2.62 -8.55
C ALA A 96 12.11 -3.61 -8.67
N PHE A 97 12.04 -4.79 -8.05
CA PHE A 97 12.99 -5.89 -8.25
C PHE A 97 12.79 -6.55 -9.63
N THR A 98 13.00 -5.78 -10.69
CA THR A 98 13.50 -6.31 -11.96
C THR A 98 14.92 -6.79 -11.72
N PRO A 99 15.29 -8.05 -12.02
CA PRO A 99 16.69 -8.44 -11.98
C PRO A 99 17.44 -7.46 -12.89
N LYS A 100 18.36 -6.67 -12.30
CA LYS A 100 19.37 -5.95 -13.08
C LYS A 100 19.93 -6.97 -14.05
N LYS A 101 19.71 -6.76 -15.36
CA LYS A 101 20.45 -7.50 -16.37
C LYS A 101 21.91 -7.33 -16.00
N LEU A 102 22.55 -8.42 -15.61
CA LEU A 102 23.99 -8.55 -15.62
C LEU A 102 24.38 -8.37 -17.08
N LEU A 103 24.76 -7.13 -17.42
CA LEU A 103 25.53 -6.79 -18.60
C LEU A 103 27.00 -6.95 -18.23
#